data_AF-A0A483EQC1-F1
#
_entry.id   AF-A0A483EQC1-F1
#
_cell.length_a   1.000
_cell.length_b   1.000
_cell.length_c   1.000
_cell.angle_alpha   90.00
_cell.angle_beta   90.00
_cell.angle_gamma   90.00
#
_symmetry.space_group_name_H-M   'P 1'
#
loop_
_entity.id
_entity.type
_entity.pdbx_description
1 polymer ?
#
loop_
_entity_poly.entity_id
_entity_poly.type
_entity_poly.pdbx_seq_one_letter_code
_entity_poly.pdbx_strand_id
1 'polypeptide(L)'
;MFDYFSKTSNKQIKIISNFPLEWTNVNGLPLMIRHNTSRIFNTPGFIKQNILLNNNEVSISQDSIKKILVISSFKAGERISNDIKNELHRVIKECNDPSINSVVNEKVSKKGSYIPNFEMEVIFKDVTNKNELVDSLNSFKFALVIFDMHGGHDYDGHGFLELSGEILYPYELMGLANIPPIVVLSACDTSPADRNHFNAANAFLCAGAKTVLASTYPILSRDAAIYIGRLYKRLRYYLPERILFTKTSLRWSEFITGLNRRVYFDYFLMYIFRKYKINDKSILIELRNYIN
;
A
#
# COMPACT_ATOMS: atom_id res chain seq x y z
N MET A 1 8.99 19.85 -27.50
CA MET A 1 9.59 19.98 -26.16
C MET A 1 8.54 19.49 -25.17
N PHE A 2 8.84 18.56 -24.27
CA PHE A 2 7.82 17.80 -23.52
C PHE A 2 7.01 18.68 -22.56
N ASP A 3 5.88 19.23 -23.01
CA ASP A 3 4.89 19.96 -22.19
C ASP A 3 4.24 19.09 -21.08
N TYR A 4 4.58 17.79 -21.05
CA TYR A 4 4.14 16.83 -20.04
C TYR A 4 4.72 17.11 -18.65
N PHE A 5 5.91 17.71 -18.57
CA PHE A 5 6.51 18.15 -17.30
C PHE A 5 5.89 19.47 -16.87
N SER A 6 4.67 19.40 -16.38
CA SER A 6 4.00 20.53 -15.77
C SER A 6 4.83 21.09 -14.62
N LYS A 7 5.13 22.39 -14.68
CA LYS A 7 5.71 23.16 -13.58
C LYS A 7 4.74 23.31 -12.39
N THR A 8 3.47 22.94 -12.54
CA THR A 8 2.50 23.00 -11.43
C THR A 8 2.74 21.88 -10.42
N SER A 9 2.67 22.22 -9.14
CA SER A 9 2.83 21.28 -8.04
C SER A 9 1.77 20.18 -8.06
N ASN A 10 2.12 19.02 -7.51
CA ASN A 10 1.13 17.98 -7.24
C ASN A 10 0.03 18.54 -6.30
N LYS A 11 -1.20 18.06 -6.50
CA LYS A 11 -2.37 18.50 -5.72
C LYS A 11 -2.88 17.32 -4.91
N GLN A 12 -3.49 17.61 -3.77
CA GLN A 12 -4.26 16.62 -3.02
C GLN A 12 -5.68 16.58 -3.61
N ILE A 13 -6.09 15.42 -4.12
CA ILE A 13 -7.38 15.23 -4.78
C ILE A 13 -8.12 14.09 -4.08
N LYS A 14 -9.29 14.40 -3.52
CA LYS A 14 -10.22 13.40 -2.99
C LYS A 14 -11.34 13.21 -4.00
N ILE A 15 -11.42 12.02 -4.56
CA ILE A 15 -12.40 11.63 -5.58
C ILE A 15 -13.58 11.00 -4.88
N ILE A 16 -14.79 11.48 -5.15
CA ILE A 16 -16.04 10.88 -4.68
C ILE A 16 -16.73 10.31 -5.92
N SER A 17 -16.54 9.02 -6.17
CA SER A 17 -17.01 8.37 -7.39
C SER A 17 -17.01 6.86 -7.24
N ASN A 18 -17.99 6.20 -7.88
CA ASN A 18 -17.95 4.75 -8.09
C ASN A 18 -17.00 4.38 -9.24
N PHE A 19 -16.86 5.26 -10.23
CA PHE A 19 -15.93 5.08 -11.32
C PHE A 19 -14.48 5.36 -10.86
N PRO A 20 -13.50 4.61 -11.39
CA PRO A 20 -12.10 4.73 -11.05
C PRO A 20 -11.45 5.94 -11.75
N LEU A 21 -11.93 7.16 -11.46
CA LEU A 21 -11.50 8.40 -12.13
C LEU A 21 -10.02 8.72 -11.90
N GLU A 22 -9.38 8.11 -10.91
CA GLU A 22 -7.95 8.17 -10.66
C GLU A 22 -7.09 7.60 -11.81
N TRP A 23 -7.69 6.80 -12.70
CA TRP A 23 -7.05 6.31 -13.92
C TRP A 23 -7.16 7.27 -15.11
N THR A 24 -7.96 8.34 -15.00
CA THR A 24 -8.17 9.31 -16.09
C THR A 24 -6.83 9.90 -16.52
N ASN A 25 -6.62 10.00 -17.83
CA ASN A 25 -5.41 10.57 -18.39
C ASN A 25 -5.41 12.11 -18.22
N VAL A 26 -4.37 12.62 -17.56
CA VAL A 26 -4.11 14.05 -17.43
C VAL A 26 -2.68 14.31 -17.93
N ASN A 27 -2.58 14.85 -19.16
CA ASN A 27 -1.31 15.13 -19.82
C ASN A 27 -0.40 13.89 -19.85
N GLY A 28 -0.87 12.81 -20.47
CA GLY A 28 -0.08 11.61 -20.74
C GLY A 28 0.16 10.70 -19.53
N LEU A 29 -0.33 11.04 -18.34
CA LEU A 29 -0.19 10.22 -17.13
C LEU A 29 -1.56 10.00 -16.47
N PRO A 30 -1.79 8.83 -15.85
CA PRO A 30 -2.97 8.65 -14.99
C PRO A 30 -3.00 9.69 -13.87
N LEU A 31 -4.19 10.16 -13.50
CA LEU A 31 -4.39 11.17 -12.46
C LEU A 31 -3.70 10.78 -11.13
N MET A 32 -3.73 9.50 -10.75
CA MET A 32 -3.05 8.99 -9.55
C MET A 32 -1.52 8.97 -9.61
N ILE A 33 -0.93 9.00 -10.81
CA ILE A 33 0.52 9.14 -10.94
C ILE A 33 0.88 10.63 -10.91
N ARG A 34 0.05 11.49 -11.48
CA ARG A 34 0.30 12.93 -11.55
C ARG A 34 0.03 13.68 -10.24
N HIS A 35 -1.07 13.38 -9.57
CA HIS A 35 -1.54 14.05 -8.34
C HIS A 35 -1.66 13.05 -7.19
N ASN A 36 -1.76 13.54 -5.96
CA ASN A 36 -1.96 12.71 -4.79
C ASN A 36 -3.46 12.43 -4.66
N THR A 37 -3.89 11.26 -5.12
CA THR A 37 -5.32 10.91 -5.22
C THR A 37 -5.73 9.94 -4.11
N SER A 38 -6.96 10.08 -3.64
CA SER A 38 -7.67 9.07 -2.86
C SER A 38 -9.11 8.98 -3.37
N ARG A 39 -9.75 7.82 -3.24
CA ARG A 39 -11.12 7.59 -3.68
C ARG A 39 -12.02 7.17 -2.53
N ILE A 40 -13.21 7.74 -2.48
CA ILE A 40 -14.34 7.30 -1.67
C ILE A 40 -15.47 6.96 -2.64
N PHE A 41 -16.07 5.79 -2.48
CA PHE A 41 -17.19 5.40 -3.31
C PHE A 41 -18.43 6.26 -3.03
N ASN A 42 -19.20 6.58 -4.07
CA ASN A 42 -20.44 7.33 -3.88
C ASN A 42 -21.53 6.44 -3.25
N THR A 43 -21.50 5.14 -3.54
CA THR A 43 -22.38 4.12 -2.97
C THR A 43 -21.59 3.07 -2.21
N PRO A 44 -22.16 2.47 -1.15
CA PRO A 44 -23.44 2.84 -0.55
C PRO A 44 -23.33 4.16 0.24
N GLY A 45 -24.41 4.93 0.24
CA GLY A 45 -24.39 6.33 0.72
C GLY A 45 -24.00 6.49 2.19
N PHE A 46 -24.29 5.50 3.04
CA PHE A 46 -23.95 5.53 4.46
C PHE A 46 -22.43 5.48 4.70
N ILE A 47 -21.67 4.72 3.89
CA ILE A 47 -20.20 4.68 3.97
C ILE A 47 -19.65 6.06 3.66
N LYS A 48 -20.10 6.63 2.53
CA LYS A 48 -19.72 7.98 2.10
C LYS A 48 -20.01 9.00 3.20
N GLN A 49 -21.22 9.01 3.76
CA GLN A 49 -21.60 9.94 4.82
C GLN A 49 -20.70 9.77 6.05
N ASN A 50 -20.49 8.55 6.51
CA ASN A 50 -19.62 8.27 7.66
C ASN A 50 -18.17 8.72 7.45
N ILE A 51 -17.62 8.58 6.24
CA ILE A 51 -16.23 8.98 5.95
C ILE A 51 -16.13 10.49 5.72
N LEU A 52 -17.09 11.10 5.02
CA LEU A 52 -17.02 12.52 4.63
C LEU A 52 -17.46 13.48 5.74
N LEU A 53 -18.44 13.09 6.56
CA LEU A 53 -18.89 13.90 7.69
C LEU A 53 -17.99 13.75 8.91
N ASN A 54 -17.17 12.70 8.95
CA ASN A 54 -16.16 12.53 9.98
C ASN A 54 -14.99 13.47 9.72
N ASN A 55 -15.07 14.67 10.30
CA ASN A 55 -14.06 15.72 10.20
C ASN A 55 -12.83 15.49 11.10
N ASN A 56 -12.75 14.35 11.81
CA ASN A 56 -11.62 14.08 12.68
C ASN A 56 -10.40 13.68 11.85
N GLU A 57 -9.43 14.58 11.75
CA GLU A 57 -8.10 14.21 11.25
C GLU A 57 -7.46 13.21 12.23
N VAL A 58 -7.17 12.01 11.73
CA VAL A 58 -6.50 10.97 12.51
C VAL A 58 -5.00 11.13 12.38
N SER A 59 -4.36 11.57 13.45
CA SER A 59 -2.90 11.62 13.54
C SER A 59 -2.34 10.27 13.97
N ILE A 60 -1.46 9.69 13.14
CA ILE A 60 -0.77 8.42 13.43
C ILE A 60 0.69 8.74 13.74
N SER A 61 1.17 8.35 14.92
CA SER A 61 2.57 8.53 15.31
C SER A 61 3.47 7.51 14.60
N GLN A 62 4.76 7.81 14.48
CA GLN A 62 5.75 6.86 13.97
C GLN A 62 5.78 5.57 14.81
N ASP A 63 5.60 5.68 16.12
CA ASP A 63 5.55 4.52 17.02
C ASP A 63 4.40 3.57 16.69
N SER A 64 3.27 4.10 16.21
CA SER A 64 2.12 3.29 15.80
C SER A 64 2.42 2.44 14.56
N ILE A 65 3.51 2.70 13.83
CA ILE A 65 3.90 1.99 12.60
C ILE A 65 5.09 1.04 12.86
N LYS A 66 5.68 1.06 14.06
CA LYS A 66 6.83 0.20 14.41
C LYS A 66 6.55 -1.29 14.27
N LYS A 67 5.29 -1.72 14.35
CA LYS A 67 4.91 -3.10 14.04
C LYS A 67 3.89 -3.13 12.92
N ILE A 68 4.13 -4.02 11.97
CA ILE A 68 3.20 -4.35 10.90
C ILE A 68 2.68 -5.75 11.14
N LEU A 69 1.37 -5.92 11.11
CA LEU A 69 0.74 -7.23 11.10
C LEU A 69 0.57 -7.67 9.64
N VAL A 70 1.11 -8.83 9.29
CA VAL A 70 0.83 -9.52 8.03
C VAL A 70 -0.01 -10.74 8.37
N ILE A 71 -1.28 -10.71 7.96
CA ILE A 71 -2.18 -11.85 8.07
C ILE A 71 -2.17 -12.58 6.74
N SER A 72 -1.78 -13.85 6.78
CA SER A 72 -1.76 -14.73 5.62
C SER A 72 -2.81 -15.82 5.75
N SER A 73 -3.46 -16.17 4.64
CA SER A 73 -4.38 -17.32 4.60
C SER A 73 -4.40 -17.92 3.20
N PHE A 74 -3.84 -19.12 3.08
CA PHE A 74 -3.78 -19.87 1.84
C PHE A 74 -4.00 -21.35 2.13
N LYS A 75 -4.52 -22.10 1.16
CA LYS A 75 -4.65 -23.55 1.26
C LYS A 75 -3.26 -24.19 1.24
N ALA A 76 -3.15 -25.38 1.85
CA ALA A 76 -1.90 -26.10 1.91
C ALA A 76 -1.38 -26.41 0.48
N GLY A 77 -0.09 -26.14 0.24
CA GLY A 77 0.56 -26.42 -1.04
C GLY A 77 0.42 -25.33 -2.10
N GLU A 78 -0.25 -24.21 -1.81
CA GLU A 78 -0.32 -23.09 -2.73
C GLU A 78 1.04 -22.43 -2.95
N ARG A 79 1.43 -22.27 -4.22
CA ARG A 79 2.79 -21.78 -4.57
C ARG A 79 3.06 -20.35 -4.14
N ILE A 80 2.01 -19.52 -4.09
CA ILE A 80 2.13 -18.08 -3.84
C ILE A 80 2.17 -17.73 -2.34
N SER A 81 1.86 -18.68 -1.45
CA SER A 81 1.63 -18.42 -0.03
C SER A 81 2.83 -17.88 0.74
N ASN A 82 4.03 -17.95 0.16
CA ASN A 82 5.26 -17.48 0.77
C ASN A 82 5.86 -16.26 0.07
N ASP A 83 5.27 -15.74 -1.01
CA ASP A 83 5.91 -14.68 -1.81
C ASP A 83 6.13 -13.41 -1.00
N ILE A 84 5.10 -12.91 -0.29
CA ILE A 84 5.21 -11.72 0.56
C ILE A 84 6.14 -11.97 1.74
N LYS A 85 5.98 -13.12 2.42
CA LYS A 85 6.83 -13.50 3.57
C LYS A 85 8.31 -13.56 3.17
N ASN A 86 8.63 -14.20 2.06
CA ASN A 86 9.98 -14.33 1.55
C ASN A 86 10.56 -12.97 1.13
N GLU A 87 9.78 -12.13 0.44
CA GLU A 87 10.23 -10.80 0.04
C GLU A 87 10.44 -9.88 1.23
N LEU A 88 9.57 -9.91 2.25
CA LEU A 88 9.75 -9.16 3.48
C LEU A 88 10.98 -9.66 4.25
N HIS A 89 11.19 -10.98 4.39
CA HIS A 89 12.42 -11.50 4.99
C HIS A 89 13.67 -11.03 4.24
N ARG A 90 13.65 -11.08 2.90
CA ARG A 90 14.75 -10.61 2.06
C ARG A 90 15.03 -9.12 2.30
N VAL A 91 14.00 -8.29 2.28
CA VAL A 91 14.10 -6.84 2.46
C VAL A 91 14.54 -6.47 3.87
N ILE A 92 14.00 -7.12 4.90
CA ILE A 92 14.39 -6.90 6.30
C ILE A 92 15.88 -7.24 6.49
N LYS A 93 16.33 -8.37 5.94
CA LYS A 93 17.75 -8.76 5.97
C LYS A 93 18.62 -7.73 5.27
N GLU A 94 18.22 -7.28 4.07
CA GLU A 94 18.90 -6.22 3.32
C GLU A 94 18.98 -4.91 4.14
N CYS A 95 17.90 -4.54 4.82
CA CYS A 95 17.81 -3.33 5.63
C CYS A 95 18.58 -3.39 6.95
N ASN A 96 18.97 -4.58 7.40
CA ASN A 96 19.73 -4.81 8.62
C ASN A 96 21.20 -5.13 8.32
N ASP A 97 21.58 -5.26 7.04
CA ASP A 97 22.96 -5.48 6.64
C ASP A 97 23.84 -4.25 6.96
N PRO A 98 24.89 -4.39 7.80
CA PRO A 98 25.77 -3.29 8.16
C PRO A 98 26.44 -2.61 6.96
N SER A 99 26.73 -3.35 5.89
CA SER A 99 27.37 -2.82 4.68
C SER A 99 26.44 -1.91 3.88
N ILE A 100 25.13 -2.16 3.92
CA ILE A 100 24.13 -1.32 3.28
C ILE A 100 23.83 -0.11 4.18
N ASN A 101 23.72 -0.33 5.49
CA ASN A 101 23.49 0.74 6.46
C ASN A 101 24.61 1.78 6.45
N SER A 102 25.88 1.38 6.30
CA SER A 102 27.00 2.32 6.20
C SER A 102 26.90 3.23 4.96
N VAL A 103 26.58 2.66 3.78
CA VAL A 103 26.42 3.43 2.53
C VAL A 103 25.22 4.38 2.58
N VAL A 104 24.11 3.92 3.16
CA VAL A 104 22.91 4.74 3.36
C VAL A 104 23.24 5.92 4.29
N ASN A 105 23.89 5.65 5.43
CA ASN A 105 24.30 6.68 6.39
C ASN A 105 25.34 7.66 5.80
N GLU A 106 26.26 7.20 4.93
CA GLU A 106 27.26 8.05 4.28
C GLU A 106 26.65 9.00 3.22
N LYS A 107 25.71 8.51 2.39
CA LYS A 107 25.01 9.37 1.41
C LYS A 107 24.14 10.43 2.08
N VAL A 108 23.60 10.10 3.24
CA VAL A 108 22.67 10.91 4.01
C VAL A 108 23.40 12.01 4.80
N SER A 109 24.54 11.67 5.42
CA SER A 109 25.45 12.63 6.05
C SER A 109 26.01 13.67 5.07
N LYS A 110 26.33 13.28 3.82
CA LYS A 110 26.72 14.22 2.75
C LYS A 110 25.61 15.20 2.34
N LYS A 111 24.33 14.86 2.58
CA LYS A 111 23.16 15.73 2.33
C LYS A 111 22.65 16.47 3.57
N GLY A 112 23.29 16.28 4.73
CA GLY A 112 22.85 16.87 6.00
C GLY A 112 21.54 16.30 6.55
N SER A 113 21.07 15.17 6.02
CA SER A 113 19.90 14.47 6.52
C SER A 113 20.34 13.45 7.58
N TYR A 114 19.49 13.14 8.56
CA TYR A 114 19.72 12.10 9.56
C TYR A 114 18.64 11.04 9.38
N ILE A 115 19.02 9.79 9.14
CA ILE A 115 18.08 8.67 9.24
C ILE A 115 18.12 8.20 10.68
N PRO A 116 17.04 8.37 11.45
CA PRO A 116 16.97 7.80 12.78
C PRO A 116 16.98 6.28 12.65
N ASN A 117 17.56 5.58 13.63
CA ASN A 117 17.44 4.13 13.71
C ASN A 117 15.98 3.75 14.00
N PHE A 118 15.15 3.74 12.95
CA PHE A 118 13.74 3.42 13.03
C PHE A 118 13.57 1.92 12.77
N GLU A 119 13.67 1.16 13.85
CA GLU A 119 13.44 -0.28 13.84
C GLU A 119 11.96 -0.61 13.71
N MET A 120 11.69 -1.57 12.82
CA MET A 120 10.36 -2.05 12.54
C MET A 120 10.33 -3.57 12.66
N GLU A 121 9.23 -4.08 13.19
CA GLU A 121 8.94 -5.50 13.32
C GLU A 121 7.79 -5.88 12.38
N VAL A 122 7.91 -7.03 11.73
CA VAL A 122 6.82 -7.65 10.97
C VAL A 122 6.34 -8.88 11.71
N ILE A 123 5.08 -8.86 12.13
CA ILE A 123 4.41 -9.97 12.80
C ILE A 123 3.64 -10.74 11.73
N PHE A 124 4.03 -11.98 11.46
CA PHE A 124 3.30 -12.88 10.58
C PHE A 124 2.28 -13.69 11.37
N LYS A 125 1.05 -13.74 10.88
CA LYS A 125 -0.03 -14.56 11.42
C LYS A 125 -0.71 -15.33 10.30
N ASP A 126 -0.58 -16.65 10.34
CA ASP A 126 -1.38 -17.54 9.52
C ASP A 126 -2.73 -17.78 10.23
N VAL A 127 -3.84 -17.53 9.53
CA VAL A 127 -5.19 -17.74 10.06
C VAL A 127 -5.97 -18.66 9.13
N THR A 128 -6.86 -19.48 9.68
CA THR A 128 -7.64 -20.45 8.90
C THR A 128 -9.12 -20.08 8.79
N ASN A 129 -9.64 -19.36 9.77
CA ASN A 129 -11.05 -19.01 9.91
C ASN A 129 -11.24 -17.61 10.51
N LYS A 130 -12.47 -17.12 10.47
CA LYS A 130 -12.89 -15.80 10.92
C LYS A 130 -12.59 -15.56 12.39
N ASN A 131 -12.73 -16.55 13.26
CA ASN A 131 -12.46 -16.37 14.69
C ASN A 131 -10.97 -16.10 14.93
N GLU A 132 -10.08 -16.89 14.33
CA GLU A 132 -8.62 -16.67 14.40
C GLU A 132 -8.21 -15.31 13.82
N LEU A 133 -8.87 -14.88 12.74
CA LEU A 133 -8.68 -13.57 12.16
C LEU A 133 -9.09 -12.45 13.13
N VAL A 134 -10.30 -12.54 13.70
CA VAL A 134 -10.84 -11.57 14.66
C VAL A 134 -9.93 -11.48 15.89
N ASP A 135 -9.46 -12.61 16.42
CA ASP A 135 -8.54 -12.65 17.55
C ASP A 135 -7.20 -11.99 17.22
N SER A 136 -6.65 -12.28 16.03
CA SER A 136 -5.41 -11.67 15.55
C SER A 136 -5.53 -10.15 15.42
N LEU A 137 -6.63 -9.65 14.87
CA LEU A 137 -6.91 -8.22 14.75
C LEU A 137 -7.13 -7.57 16.12
N ASN A 138 -7.90 -8.20 17.01
CA ASN A 138 -8.21 -7.65 18.34
C ASN A 138 -6.98 -7.57 19.26
N SER A 139 -6.04 -8.50 19.12
CA SER A 139 -4.77 -8.50 19.85
C SER A 139 -3.76 -7.46 19.34
N PHE A 140 -3.92 -6.97 18.10
CA PHE A 140 -2.99 -6.04 17.47
C PHE A 140 -3.37 -4.57 17.75
N LYS A 141 -2.40 -3.77 18.21
CA LYS A 141 -2.61 -2.38 18.66
C LYS A 141 -1.89 -1.32 17.81
N PHE A 142 -1.22 -1.75 16.74
CA PHE A 142 -0.49 -0.85 15.84
C PHE A 142 -1.34 -0.48 14.62
N ALA A 143 -0.88 0.49 13.85
CA ALA A 143 -1.70 1.18 12.87
C ALA A 143 -1.88 0.44 11.54
N LEU A 144 -1.01 -0.52 11.21
CA LEU A 144 -0.90 -1.06 9.86
C LEU A 144 -1.04 -2.59 9.84
N VAL A 145 -2.02 -3.06 9.07
CA VAL A 145 -2.21 -4.47 8.72
C VAL A 145 -2.15 -4.69 7.21
N ILE A 146 -1.54 -5.80 6.82
CA ILE A 146 -1.47 -6.29 5.44
C ILE A 146 -2.18 -7.64 5.41
N PHE A 147 -3.15 -7.77 4.51
CA PHE A 147 -3.81 -9.04 4.19
C PHE A 147 -3.12 -9.64 2.98
N ASP A 148 -2.57 -10.84 3.15
CA ASP A 148 -1.85 -11.64 2.15
C ASP A 148 -2.64 -12.93 1.89
N MET A 149 -3.58 -12.87 0.94
CA MET A 149 -4.52 -13.96 0.66
C MET A 149 -5.19 -13.75 -0.69
N HIS A 150 -5.99 -14.72 -1.13
CA HIS A 150 -6.86 -14.51 -2.28
C HIS A 150 -7.99 -13.56 -1.94
N GLY A 151 -8.49 -12.89 -2.97
CA GLY A 151 -9.65 -12.03 -2.90
C GLY A 151 -10.37 -12.05 -4.22
N GLY A 152 -11.60 -11.58 -4.19
CA GLY A 152 -12.43 -11.53 -5.36
C GLY A 152 -13.68 -10.70 -5.14
N HIS A 153 -14.51 -10.68 -6.16
CA HIS A 153 -15.82 -10.05 -6.09
C HIS A 153 -16.80 -10.83 -6.96
N ASP A 154 -17.87 -11.32 -6.34
CA ASP A 154 -18.96 -11.98 -7.04
C ASP A 154 -19.59 -11.03 -8.06
N TYR A 155 -20.13 -11.57 -9.16
CA TYR A 155 -20.67 -10.76 -10.25
C TYR A 155 -21.77 -9.77 -9.76
N ASP A 156 -22.77 -10.28 -9.03
CA ASP A 156 -23.85 -9.50 -8.42
C ASP A 156 -23.83 -9.51 -6.88
N GLY A 157 -22.79 -10.11 -6.29
CA GLY A 157 -22.70 -10.34 -4.85
C GLY A 157 -21.73 -9.38 -4.16
N HIS A 158 -20.96 -9.92 -3.21
CA HIS A 158 -20.08 -9.15 -2.34
C HIS A 158 -18.60 -9.39 -2.72
N GLY A 159 -17.77 -8.41 -2.40
CA GLY A 159 -16.32 -8.59 -2.33
C GLY A 159 -15.97 -9.50 -1.16
N PHE A 160 -15.06 -10.43 -1.40
CA PHE A 160 -14.65 -11.43 -0.43
C PHE A 160 -13.14 -11.56 -0.33
N LEU A 161 -12.69 -12.14 0.78
CA LEU A 161 -11.34 -12.67 0.96
C LEU A 161 -11.46 -14.18 1.21
N GLU A 162 -10.54 -14.97 0.67
CA GLU A 162 -10.53 -16.40 0.94
C GLU A 162 -9.62 -16.68 2.14
N LEU A 163 -10.21 -17.21 3.20
CA LEU A 163 -9.45 -17.88 4.24
C LEU A 163 -9.25 -19.35 3.82
N SER A 164 -8.21 -19.98 4.34
CA SER A 164 -7.88 -21.35 3.97
C SER A 164 -9.00 -22.35 4.32
N GLY A 165 -9.80 -22.05 5.36
CA GLY A 165 -10.94 -22.85 5.79
C GLY A 165 -12.32 -22.36 5.34
N GLU A 166 -12.48 -21.09 4.95
CA GLU A 166 -13.78 -20.52 4.59
C GLU A 166 -13.69 -19.24 3.76
N ILE A 167 -14.80 -18.81 3.16
CA ILE A 167 -14.91 -17.48 2.54
C ILE A 167 -15.26 -16.47 3.63
N LEU A 168 -14.52 -15.37 3.67
CA LEU A 168 -14.80 -14.22 4.53
C LEU A 168 -15.38 -13.10 3.69
N TYR A 169 -16.57 -12.62 4.06
CA TYR A 169 -17.04 -11.34 3.57
C TYR A 169 -16.62 -10.25 4.57
N PRO A 170 -15.76 -9.27 4.20
CA PRO A 170 -15.17 -8.38 5.19
C PRO A 170 -16.16 -7.50 5.98
N TYR A 171 -17.42 -7.38 5.53
CA TYR A 171 -18.47 -6.70 6.30
C TYR A 171 -18.81 -7.46 7.59
N GLU A 172 -18.57 -8.77 7.64
CA GLU A 172 -18.78 -9.59 8.84
C GLU A 172 -17.85 -9.19 9.98
N LEU A 173 -16.76 -8.46 9.72
CA LEU A 173 -15.84 -7.97 10.74
C LEU A 173 -16.39 -6.74 11.49
N MET A 174 -17.43 -6.09 10.97
CA MET A 174 -17.99 -4.86 11.56
C MET A 174 -18.52 -5.12 12.97
N GLY A 175 -17.98 -4.39 13.94
CA GLY A 175 -18.35 -4.53 15.35
C GLY A 175 -17.75 -5.76 16.06
N LEU A 176 -17.05 -6.64 15.34
CA LEU A 176 -16.41 -7.83 15.89
C LEU A 176 -14.88 -7.68 16.02
N ALA A 177 -14.25 -7.06 15.02
CA ALA A 177 -12.80 -6.89 14.97
C ALA A 177 -12.38 -5.42 15.11
N ASN A 178 -11.29 -5.18 15.83
CA ASN A 178 -10.61 -3.89 15.90
C ASN A 178 -9.74 -3.71 14.66
N ILE A 179 -10.31 -3.15 13.59
CA ILE A 179 -9.59 -2.92 12.33
C ILE A 179 -8.55 -1.82 12.50
N PRO A 180 -7.26 -2.07 12.23
CA PRO A 180 -6.24 -1.03 12.22
C PRO A 180 -6.58 0.10 11.23
N PRO A 181 -6.21 1.35 11.54
CA PRO A 181 -6.56 2.50 10.69
C PRO A 181 -5.98 2.43 9.27
N ILE A 182 -4.87 1.70 9.06
CA ILE A 182 -4.26 1.49 7.75
C ILE A 182 -4.38 0.01 7.39
N VAL A 183 -5.16 -0.27 6.34
CA VAL A 183 -5.31 -1.61 5.78
C VAL A 183 -4.68 -1.65 4.39
N VAL A 184 -3.90 -2.69 4.12
CA VAL A 184 -3.39 -3.02 2.79
C VAL A 184 -3.92 -4.39 2.39
N LEU A 185 -4.67 -4.45 1.29
CA LEU A 185 -5.22 -5.68 0.75
C LEU A 185 -4.34 -6.15 -0.41
N SER A 186 -3.42 -7.08 -0.13
CA SER A 186 -2.64 -7.77 -1.14
C SER A 186 -3.41 -8.99 -1.63
N ALA A 187 -4.53 -8.72 -2.30
CA ALA A 187 -5.47 -9.72 -2.82
C ALA A 187 -6.06 -9.22 -4.15
N CYS A 188 -6.64 -10.08 -4.98
CA CYS A 188 -7.26 -9.68 -6.25
C CYS A 188 -8.63 -9.02 -6.05
N ASP A 189 -9.02 -8.13 -6.98
CA ASP A 189 -10.36 -7.54 -7.10
C ASP A 189 -11.00 -7.06 -5.78
N THR A 190 -10.20 -6.38 -4.95
CA THR A 190 -10.67 -5.87 -3.64
C THR A 190 -11.33 -4.49 -3.73
N SER A 191 -11.15 -3.79 -4.86
CA SER A 191 -11.80 -2.54 -5.23
C SER A 191 -11.98 -2.44 -6.76
N PRO A 192 -12.70 -3.41 -7.37
CA PRO A 192 -12.80 -3.60 -8.81
C PRO A 192 -13.49 -2.42 -9.51
N ALA A 193 -13.13 -2.20 -10.77
CA ALA A 193 -13.70 -1.13 -11.61
C ALA A 193 -15.03 -1.51 -12.28
N ASP A 194 -15.27 -2.80 -12.46
CA ASP A 194 -16.32 -3.41 -13.28
C ASP A 194 -17.34 -4.22 -12.44
N ARG A 195 -17.37 -4.00 -11.13
CA ARG A 195 -18.33 -4.64 -10.20
C ARG A 195 -19.09 -3.61 -9.39
N ASN A 196 -20.01 -4.10 -8.57
CA ASN A 196 -20.82 -3.25 -7.71
C ASN A 196 -20.01 -2.68 -6.52
N HIS A 197 -20.69 -1.93 -5.66
CA HIS A 197 -20.06 -1.17 -4.59
C HIS A 197 -19.80 -1.97 -3.30
N PHE A 198 -20.29 -3.20 -3.18
CA PHE A 198 -20.09 -4.06 -2.02
C PHE A 198 -18.71 -4.73 -2.01
N ASN A 199 -17.66 -3.98 -2.35
CA ASN A 199 -16.29 -4.49 -2.42
C ASN A 199 -15.59 -4.55 -1.06
N ALA A 200 -14.52 -5.35 -0.97
CA ALA A 200 -13.74 -5.55 0.25
C ALA A 200 -13.21 -4.23 0.83
N ALA A 201 -12.72 -3.31 -0.01
CA ALA A 201 -12.20 -2.03 0.45
C ALA A 201 -13.26 -1.19 1.19
N ASN A 202 -14.47 -1.10 0.65
CA ASN A 202 -15.60 -0.42 1.29
C ASN A 202 -15.99 -1.08 2.62
N ALA A 203 -15.98 -2.41 2.68
CA ALA A 203 -16.27 -3.14 3.89
C ALA A 203 -15.23 -2.86 5.01
N PHE A 204 -13.93 -2.82 4.70
CA PHE A 204 -12.91 -2.43 5.68
C PHE A 204 -13.03 -0.97 6.14
N LEU A 205 -13.41 -0.05 5.25
CA LEU A 205 -13.69 1.34 5.62
C LEU A 205 -14.88 1.42 6.59
N CYS A 206 -15.94 0.63 6.38
CA CYS A 206 -17.06 0.53 7.33
C CYS A 206 -16.62 -0.05 8.67
N ALA A 207 -15.77 -1.07 8.63
CA ALA A 207 -15.29 -1.77 9.81
C ALA A 207 -14.29 -0.95 10.64
N GLY A 208 -13.93 0.26 10.22
CA GLY A 208 -13.18 1.24 11.02
C GLY A 208 -11.86 1.68 10.42
N ALA A 209 -11.40 1.07 9.32
CA ALA A 209 -10.21 1.53 8.61
C ALA A 209 -10.35 2.99 8.17
N LYS A 210 -9.27 3.76 8.27
CA LYS A 210 -9.22 5.16 7.80
C LYS A 210 -8.74 5.25 6.36
N THR A 211 -7.99 4.25 5.92
CA THR A 211 -7.51 4.11 4.56
C THR A 211 -7.36 2.64 4.23
N VAL A 212 -7.68 2.31 2.97
CA VAL A 212 -7.47 0.97 2.42
C VAL A 212 -6.69 1.11 1.12
N LEU A 213 -5.54 0.44 1.02
CA LEU A 213 -4.88 0.21 -0.25
C LEU A 213 -5.43 -1.10 -0.83
N ALA A 214 -6.02 -1.02 -2.01
CA ALA A 214 -6.75 -2.11 -2.64
C ALA A 214 -6.35 -2.27 -4.11
N SER A 215 -6.76 -3.39 -4.71
CA SER A 215 -6.54 -3.75 -6.10
C SER A 215 -7.80 -3.55 -6.93
N THR A 216 -7.63 -2.95 -8.12
CA THR A 216 -8.73 -2.79 -9.10
C THR A 216 -8.87 -4.01 -10.01
N TYR A 217 -7.80 -4.76 -10.20
CA TYR A 217 -7.71 -5.91 -11.10
C TYR A 217 -6.90 -7.02 -10.42
N PRO A 218 -6.88 -8.23 -10.99
CA PRO A 218 -6.00 -9.30 -10.52
C PRO A 218 -4.54 -8.86 -10.53
N ILE A 219 -3.81 -9.22 -9.47
CA ILE A 219 -2.42 -8.86 -9.26
C ILE A 219 -1.53 -10.11 -9.29
N LEU A 220 -0.33 -9.97 -9.86
CA LEU A 220 0.67 -11.03 -9.81
C LEU A 220 1.29 -11.06 -8.41
N SER A 221 1.24 -12.23 -7.76
CA SER A 221 1.74 -12.43 -6.38
C SER A 221 3.17 -11.89 -6.19
N ARG A 222 4.08 -12.20 -7.12
CA ARG A 222 5.46 -11.71 -7.07
C ARG A 222 5.57 -10.19 -7.12
N ASP A 223 4.76 -9.53 -7.96
CA ASP A 223 4.79 -8.07 -8.09
C ASP A 223 4.17 -7.41 -6.85
N ALA A 224 3.13 -8.03 -6.29
CA ALA A 224 2.51 -7.62 -5.03
C ALA A 224 3.52 -7.73 -3.87
N ALA A 225 4.25 -8.85 -3.77
CA ALA A 225 5.31 -9.03 -2.78
C ALA A 225 6.39 -7.94 -2.91
N ILE A 226 6.88 -7.67 -4.13
CA ILE A 226 7.87 -6.61 -4.38
C ILE A 226 7.31 -5.24 -3.98
N TYR A 227 6.03 -4.97 -4.25
CA TYR A 227 5.37 -3.73 -3.85
C TYR A 227 5.33 -3.59 -2.32
N ILE A 228 4.97 -4.65 -1.60
CA ILE A 228 4.99 -4.69 -0.13
C ILE A 228 6.41 -4.53 0.44
N GLY A 229 7.41 -5.15 -0.18
CA GLY A 229 8.82 -4.93 0.16
C GLY A 229 9.25 -3.47 -0.01
N ARG A 230 8.80 -2.80 -1.08
CA ARG A 230 9.04 -1.35 -1.29
C ARG A 230 8.29 -0.49 -0.29
N LEU A 231 7.06 -0.85 0.07
CA LEU A 231 6.30 -0.20 1.14
C LEU A 231 7.07 -0.28 2.45
N TYR A 232 7.56 -1.45 2.83
CA TYR A 232 8.38 -1.64 4.03
C TYR A 232 9.63 -0.74 4.02
N LYS A 233 10.42 -0.74 2.92
CA LYS A 233 11.59 0.16 2.81
C LYS A 233 11.22 1.62 2.95
N ARG A 234 10.07 2.03 2.39
CA ARG A 234 9.59 3.41 2.48
C ARG A 234 9.15 3.77 3.90
N LEU A 235 8.53 2.85 4.63
CA LEU A 235 8.20 3.06 6.05
C LEU A 235 9.48 3.13 6.91
N ARG A 236 10.47 2.28 6.63
CA ARG A 236 11.71 2.21 7.40
C ARG A 236 12.63 3.42 7.18
N TYR A 237 12.77 3.91 5.95
CA TYR A 237 13.73 4.96 5.63
C TYR A 237 13.08 6.30 5.32
N TYR A 238 12.12 6.33 4.39
CA TYR A 238 11.57 7.58 3.88
C TYR A 238 10.66 8.28 4.89
N LEU A 239 9.77 7.53 5.58
CA LEU A 239 8.87 8.11 6.56
C LEU A 239 9.60 8.86 7.68
N PRO A 240 10.58 8.25 8.38
CA PRO A 240 11.31 8.96 9.44
C PRO A 240 12.14 10.12 8.91
N GLU A 241 12.86 9.94 7.81
CA GLU A 241 13.65 11.00 7.17
C GLU A 241 12.77 12.22 6.82
N ARG A 242 11.63 11.98 6.17
CA ARG A 242 10.70 13.04 5.73
C ARG A 242 10.14 13.83 6.91
N ILE A 243 9.72 13.14 7.97
CA ILE A 243 9.16 13.77 9.17
C ILE A 243 10.23 14.59 9.90
N LEU A 244 11.45 14.04 10.09
CA LEU A 244 12.52 14.77 10.77
C LEU A 244 13.02 15.97 9.96
N PHE A 245 13.24 15.80 8.66
CA PHE A 245 13.79 16.85 7.80
C PHE A 245 12.85 18.04 7.67
N THR A 246 11.56 17.78 7.48
CA THR A 246 10.58 18.86 7.24
C THR A 246 9.82 19.31 8.46
N LYS A 247 9.89 18.55 9.57
CA LYS A 247 9.16 18.84 10.82
C LYS A 247 7.65 19.06 10.60
N THR A 248 7.10 18.43 9.57
CA THR A 248 5.68 18.50 9.19
C THR A 248 5.08 17.10 9.14
N SER A 249 3.77 17.00 9.36
CA SER A 249 3.04 15.75 9.18
C SER A 249 2.97 15.38 7.70
N LEU A 250 3.01 14.08 7.41
CA LEU A 250 2.90 13.55 6.06
C LEU A 250 1.51 12.93 5.86
N ARG A 251 0.77 13.39 4.84
CA ARG A 251 -0.51 12.77 4.49
C ARG A 251 -0.29 11.37 3.93
N TRP A 252 -1.08 10.40 4.38
CA TRP A 252 -0.97 9.01 3.89
C TRP A 252 -1.14 8.90 2.37
N SER A 253 -2.05 9.69 1.78
CA SER A 253 -2.23 9.76 0.32
C SER A 253 -0.96 10.20 -0.40
N GLU A 254 -0.22 11.17 0.12
CA GLU A 254 1.08 11.59 -0.42
C GLU A 254 2.12 10.48 -0.29
N PHE A 255 2.16 9.82 0.87
CA PHE A 255 3.09 8.71 1.13
C PHE A 255 2.90 7.56 0.14
N ILE A 256 1.66 7.08 -0.04
CA ILE A 256 1.32 6.00 -0.97
C ILE A 256 1.47 6.43 -2.43
N THR A 257 1.06 7.65 -2.78
CA THR A 257 1.23 8.14 -4.16
C THR A 257 2.70 8.20 -4.56
N GLY A 258 3.60 8.62 -3.66
CA GLY A 258 5.03 8.56 -3.92
C GLY A 258 5.54 7.14 -4.15
N LEU A 259 5.02 6.14 -3.42
CA LEU A 259 5.32 4.73 -3.70
C LEU A 259 4.81 4.31 -5.09
N ASN A 260 3.57 4.67 -5.44
CA ASN A 260 2.99 4.36 -6.75
C ASN A 260 3.79 4.96 -7.90
N ARG A 261 4.22 6.23 -7.78
CA ARG A 261 5.10 6.89 -8.77
C ARG A 261 6.41 6.13 -8.93
N ARG A 262 7.07 5.78 -7.83
CA ARG A 262 8.31 5.00 -7.88
C ARG A 262 8.13 3.67 -8.57
N VAL A 263 7.06 2.96 -8.26
CA VAL A 263 6.74 1.68 -8.89
C VAL A 263 6.46 1.86 -10.37
N TYR A 264 5.58 2.79 -10.74
CA TYR A 264 5.20 3.09 -12.11
C TYR A 264 6.40 3.44 -12.99
N PHE A 265 7.21 4.42 -12.57
CA PHE A 265 8.34 4.86 -13.36
C PHE A 265 9.47 3.82 -13.40
N ASP A 266 9.66 3.04 -12.35
CA ASP A 266 10.64 1.95 -12.38
C ASP A 266 10.24 0.88 -13.40
N TYR A 267 8.98 0.45 -13.43
CA TYR A 267 8.48 -0.47 -14.46
C TYR A 267 8.55 0.13 -15.86
N PHE A 268 8.23 1.42 -16.00
CA PHE A 268 8.36 2.13 -17.27
C PHE A 268 9.82 2.15 -17.76
N LEU A 269 10.77 2.49 -16.90
CA LEU A 269 12.21 2.46 -17.24
C LEU A 269 12.66 1.05 -17.60
N MET A 270 12.28 0.04 -16.82
CA MET A 270 12.61 -1.35 -17.13
C MET A 270 12.05 -1.78 -18.49
N TYR A 271 10.83 -1.36 -18.82
CA TYR A 271 10.23 -1.61 -20.13
C TYR A 271 11.03 -0.94 -21.25
N ILE A 272 11.37 0.34 -21.11
CA ILE A 272 12.19 1.09 -22.09
C ILE A 272 13.55 0.42 -22.28
N PHE A 273 14.24 0.09 -21.20
CA PHE A 273 15.56 -0.56 -21.25
C PHE A 273 15.51 -1.91 -21.96
N ARG A 274 14.48 -2.72 -21.68
CA ARG A 274 14.27 -4.01 -22.37
C ARG A 274 13.94 -3.81 -23.85
N LYS A 275 13.02 -2.89 -24.16
CA LYS A 275 12.57 -2.63 -25.53
C LYS A 275 13.69 -2.15 -26.43
N TYR A 276 14.55 -1.27 -25.93
CA TYR A 276 15.67 -0.69 -26.68
C TYR A 276 17.01 -1.37 -26.39
N LYS A 277 17.02 -2.50 -25.66
CA LYS A 277 18.22 -3.29 -25.31
C LYS A 277 19.35 -2.45 -24.68
N ILE A 278 18.98 -1.52 -23.82
CA ILE A 278 19.92 -0.69 -23.07
C ILE A 278 20.50 -1.54 -21.93
N ASN A 279 21.78 -1.91 -22.04
CA ASN A 279 22.46 -2.78 -21.08
C ASN A 279 23.26 -2.03 -20.00
N ASP A 280 23.31 -0.70 -20.07
CA ASP A 280 24.05 0.10 -19.12
C ASP A 280 23.29 0.27 -17.80
N LYS A 281 23.71 -0.47 -16.78
CA LYS A 281 23.14 -0.40 -15.44
C LYS A 281 23.39 0.94 -14.74
N SER A 282 24.43 1.68 -15.13
CA SER A 282 24.74 2.98 -14.51
C SER A 282 23.66 4.01 -14.82
N ILE A 283 23.21 4.07 -16.08
CA ILE A 283 22.11 4.95 -16.53
C ILE A 283 20.82 4.60 -15.78
N LEU A 284 20.52 3.31 -15.59
CA LEU A 284 19.33 2.90 -14.84
C LEU A 284 19.37 3.37 -13.39
N ILE A 285 20.54 3.26 -12.74
CA ILE A 285 20.73 3.71 -11.35
C ILE A 285 20.61 5.23 -11.26
N GLU A 286 21.20 5.95 -12.21
CA GLU A 286 21.12 7.40 -12.29
C GLU A 286 19.66 7.87 -12.43
N LEU A 287 18.92 7.34 -13.42
CA LEU A 287 17.51 7.68 -13.64
C LEU A 287 16.65 7.36 -12.42
N ARG A 288 16.90 6.25 -11.73
CA ARG A 288 16.20 5.88 -10.49
C ARG A 288 16.39 6.88 -9.36
N ASN A 289 17.51 7.61 -9.32
CA ASN A 289 17.74 8.64 -8.31
C ASN A 289 16.85 9.88 -8.52
N TYR A 290 16.34 10.10 -9.74
CA TYR A 290 15.44 11.21 -10.07
C TYR A 290 13.96 10.89 -9.86
N ILE A 291 13.60 9.62 -9.65
CA ILE A 291 12.22 9.22 -9.37
C ILE A 291 11.98 9.36 -7.86
N ASN A 292 11.28 10.42 -7.44
CA ASN A 292 10.95 10.72 -6.04
C ASN A 292 9.80 9.90 -5.46
#